data_AF-A0A3N5KEN7-F1
#
_entry.id   AF-A0A3N5KEN7-F1
#
_cell.length_a   1.000
_cell.length_b   1.000
_cell.length_c   1.000
_cell.angle_alpha   90.00
_cell.angle_beta   90.00
_cell.angle_gamma   90.00
#
_symmetry.space_group_name_H-M   'P 1'
#
loop_
_entity.id
_entity.type
_entity.pdbx_description
1 polymer ?
#
loop_
_entity_poly.entity_id
_entity_poly.type
_entity_poly.pdbx_seq_one_letter_code
_entity_poly.pdbx_strand_id
1 'polypeptide(L)'
;MTQLGEAIARYHKLIESGPYSNLAWAEELQQRMLEAHLAEGGRPICPSLRPNFLTGRQYTSVVKASEILCSAIDRIKQMALANPAVLARLHLLPA
;
A
#
# COMPACT_ATOMS: atom_id res chain seq x y z
N MET A 1 -20.10 -3.78 14.53
CA MET A 1 -18.96 -4.70 14.34
C MET A 1 -19.31 -5.91 13.45
N THR A 2 -20.37 -5.88 12.63
CA THR A 2 -20.91 -7.08 11.97
C THR A 2 -20.36 -7.30 10.55
N GLN A 3 -20.40 -6.30 9.67
CA GLN A 3 -20.02 -6.47 8.25
C GLN A 3 -18.52 -6.77 8.02
N LEU A 4 -17.63 -6.14 8.80
CA LEU A 4 -16.18 -6.33 8.66
C LEU A 4 -15.76 -7.74 9.12
N GLY A 5 -16.30 -8.18 10.26
CA GLY A 5 -16.05 -9.53 10.77
C GLY A 5 -16.58 -10.61 9.83
N GLU A 6 -17.76 -10.39 9.24
CA GLU A 6 -18.33 -11.28 8.22
C GLU A 6 -17.47 -11.35 6.95
N ALA A 7 -16.96 -10.21 6.47
CA ALA A 7 -16.07 -10.19 5.31
C ALA A 7 -14.77 -10.96 5.57
N ILE A 8 -14.17 -10.79 6.75
CA ILE A 8 -12.98 -11.53 7.17
C ILE A 8 -13.27 -13.03 7.26
N ALA A 9 -14.36 -13.42 7.93
CA ALA A 9 -14.75 -14.82 8.08
C ALA A 9 -15.03 -15.48 6.71
N ARG A 10 -15.69 -14.75 5.80
CA ARG A 10 -15.93 -15.22 4.43
C ARG A 10 -14.63 -15.39 3.65
N TYR A 11 -13.69 -14.47 3.80
CA TYR A 11 -12.38 -14.56 3.16
C TYR A 11 -11.61 -15.80 3.61
N HIS A 12 -11.50 -16.05 4.92
CA HIS A 12 -10.86 -17.26 5.43
C HIS A 12 -11.58 -18.53 4.94
N LYS A 13 -12.92 -18.54 5.00
CA LYS A 13 -13.70 -19.66 4.49
C LYS A 13 -13.43 -19.95 3.01
N LEU A 14 -13.24 -18.94 2.16
CA LEU A 14 -12.93 -19.13 0.73
C LEU A 14 -11.56 -19.78 0.50
N ILE A 15 -10.59 -19.52 1.38
CA ILE A 15 -9.24 -20.11 1.30
C ILE A 15 -9.24 -21.53 1.87
N GLU A 16 -9.99 -21.75 2.94
CA GLU A 16 -10.05 -23.03 3.65
C GLU A 16 -11.01 -24.05 3.01
N SER A 17 -11.91 -23.61 2.12
CA SER A 17 -12.93 -24.48 1.51
C SER A 17 -13.01 -24.37 -0.02
N GLY A 18 -13.51 -25.42 -0.67
CA GLY A 18 -13.68 -25.47 -2.13
C GLY A 18 -12.40 -25.83 -2.89
N PRO A 19 -12.22 -25.37 -4.16
CA PRO A 19 -11.10 -25.77 -5.02
C PRO A 19 -9.73 -25.21 -4.58
N TYR A 20 -9.71 -24.35 -3.57
CA TYR A 20 -8.52 -23.63 -3.10
C TYR A 20 -7.88 -24.27 -1.84
N SER A 21 -8.46 -25.35 -1.30
CA SER A 21 -7.98 -25.98 -0.06
C SER A 21 -6.61 -26.66 -0.18
N ASN A 22 -6.21 -27.06 -1.38
CA ASN A 22 -4.96 -27.78 -1.64
C ASN A 22 -3.75 -26.86 -1.87
N LEU A 23 -3.92 -25.53 -1.76
CA LEU A 23 -2.90 -24.50 -1.99
C LEU A 23 -2.23 -24.52 -3.37
N ALA A 24 -2.72 -25.30 -4.35
CA ALA A 24 -2.13 -25.37 -5.69
C ALA A 24 -2.16 -24.02 -6.43
N TRP A 25 -3.13 -23.18 -6.10
CA TRP A 25 -3.26 -21.80 -6.60
C TRP A 25 -2.19 -20.85 -6.05
N ALA A 26 -1.51 -21.19 -4.94
CA ALA A 26 -0.53 -20.31 -4.31
C ALA A 26 0.74 -20.18 -5.17
N GLU A 27 1.17 -21.26 -5.81
CA GLU A 27 2.30 -21.26 -6.75
C GLU A 27 1.97 -20.42 -7.99
N GLU A 28 0.77 -20.59 -8.56
CA GLU A 28 0.28 -19.78 -9.68
C GLU A 28 0.21 -18.29 -9.30
N LEU A 29 -0.29 -17.98 -8.11
CA LEU A 29 -0.32 -16.61 -7.59
C LEU A 29 1.09 -16.04 -7.48
N GLN A 30 2.04 -16.79 -6.92
CA GLN A 30 3.42 -16.35 -6.79
C GLN A 30 4.07 -16.11 -8.15
N GLN A 31 3.85 -16.99 -9.11
CA GLN A 31 4.33 -16.83 -10.49
C GLN A 31 3.78 -15.56 -11.13
N ARG A 32 2.47 -15.31 -10.99
CA ARG A 32 1.83 -14.08 -11.48
C ARG A 32 2.35 -12.82 -10.79
N MET A 33 2.67 -12.90 -9.50
CA MET A 33 3.31 -11.78 -8.78
C MET A 33 4.70 -11.48 -9.35
N LEU A 34 5.50 -12.50 -9.67
CA LEU A 34 6.81 -12.32 -10.29
C LEU A 34 6.68 -11.68 -11.67
N GLU A 35 5.77 -12.16 -12.51
CA GLU A 35 5.49 -11.60 -13.84
C GLU A 35 4.98 -10.15 -13.79
N ALA A 36 4.20 -9.81 -12.76
CA ALA A 36 3.71 -8.47 -12.49
C ALA A 36 4.76 -7.55 -11.83
N HIS A 37 6.00 -8.00 -11.67
CA HIS A 37 7.08 -7.27 -10.99
C HIS A 37 6.74 -6.93 -9.52
N LEU A 38 5.90 -7.74 -8.88
CA LEU A 38 5.51 -7.65 -7.47
C LEU A 38 6.47 -8.46 -6.59
N ALA A 39 7.76 -8.41 -6.91
CA ALA A 39 8.82 -9.08 -6.16
C ALA A 39 10.09 -8.24 -6.16
N GLU A 40 10.80 -8.27 -5.03
CA GLU A 40 12.08 -7.59 -4.84
C GLU A 40 13.15 -8.64 -4.52
N GLY A 41 14.23 -8.67 -5.30
CA GLY A 41 15.31 -9.65 -5.13
C GLY A 41 14.83 -11.12 -5.21
N GLY A 42 13.80 -11.38 -6.02
CA GLY A 42 13.18 -12.71 -6.16
C GLY A 42 12.20 -13.08 -5.03
N ARG A 43 11.92 -12.17 -4.09
CA ARG A 43 10.96 -12.38 -2.99
C ARG A 43 9.66 -11.61 -3.25
N PRO A 44 8.49 -12.25 -3.16
CA PRO A 44 7.21 -11.55 -3.28
C PRO A 44 7.05 -10.43 -2.23
N ILE A 45 6.50 -9.28 -2.64
CA ILE A 45 6.31 -8.10 -1.75
C ILE A 45 5.35 -8.39 -0.60
N CYS A 46 4.42 -9.34 -0.77
CA CYS A 46 3.47 -9.77 0.26
C CYS A 46 3.56 -11.29 0.47
N PRO A 47 4.45 -11.75 1.38
CA PRO A 47 4.67 -13.18 1.61
C PRO A 47 3.50 -13.87 2.33
N SER A 48 2.52 -13.10 2.84
CA SER A 48 1.33 -13.64 3.50
C SER A 48 0.07 -12.96 2.99
N LEU A 49 -0.99 -13.75 2.81
CA LEU A 49 -2.29 -13.31 2.35
C LEU A 49 -3.13 -12.82 3.52
N ARG A 50 -2.80 -11.61 3.99
CA ARG A 50 -3.51 -10.91 5.08
C ARG A 50 -4.07 -9.58 4.57
N PRO A 51 -5.18 -9.60 3.81
CA PRO A 51 -5.81 -8.38 3.34
C PRO A 51 -6.27 -7.53 4.53
N ASN A 52 -6.00 -6.23 4.46
CA ASN A 52 -6.56 -5.26 5.39
C ASN A 52 -7.89 -4.76 4.83
N PHE A 53 -8.99 -5.20 5.42
CA PHE A 53 -10.33 -4.80 5.01
C PHE A 53 -10.66 -3.40 5.52
N LEU A 54 -10.94 -2.49 4.58
CA LEU A 54 -11.37 -1.14 4.89
C LEU A 54 -12.86 -0.99 4.55
N THR A 55 -13.60 -0.35 5.44
CA THR A 55 -14.94 0.14 5.09
C THR A 55 -14.83 1.26 4.07
N GLY A 56 -15.89 1.50 3.27
CA GLY A 56 -15.89 2.58 2.29
C GLY A 56 -15.63 3.96 2.92
N ARG A 57 -16.13 4.17 4.15
CA ARG A 57 -15.84 5.39 4.93
C ARG A 57 -14.36 5.51 5.29
N GLN A 58 -13.74 4.44 5.80
CA GLN A 58 -12.31 4.44 6.12
C GLN A 58 -11.46 4.71 4.88
N TYR A 59 -11.77 4.06 3.76
CA TYR A 59 -11.08 4.29 2.49
C TYR A 59 -11.17 5.76 2.06
N THR A 60 -12.38 6.34 2.07
CA THR A 60 -12.59 7.76 1.72
C THR A 60 -11.82 8.70 2.65
N SER A 61 -11.78 8.40 3.95
CA SER A 61 -10.99 9.17 4.91
C SER A 61 -9.49 9.10 4.65
N VAL A 62 -8.96 7.91 4.32
CA VAL A 62 -7.54 7.74 3.96
C VAL A 62 -7.21 8.54 2.71
N VAL A 63 -8.01 8.43 1.65
CA VAL A 63 -7.81 9.17 0.40
C VAL A 63 -7.75 10.68 0.66
N LYS A 64 -8.75 11.23 1.35
CA LYS A 64 -8.80 12.67 1.64
C LYS A 64 -7.61 13.14 2.48
N ALA A 65 -7.19 12.34 3.48
CA ALA A 65 -6.03 12.67 4.30
C ALA A 65 -4.74 12.65 3.47
N SER A 66 -4.56 11.64 2.62
CA SER A 66 -3.41 11.54 1.71
C SER A 66 -3.33 12.71 0.74
N GLU A 67 -4.45 13.13 0.13
CA GLU A 67 -4.50 14.28 -0.77
C GLU A 67 -4.06 15.57 -0.08
N ILE A 68 -4.54 15.81 1.14
CA ILE A 68 -4.17 16.99 1.94
C ILE A 68 -2.67 16.96 2.27
N LEU A 69 -2.17 15.81 2.73
CA LEU A 69 -0.76 15.64 3.08
C LEU A 69 0.15 15.85 1.86
N CYS A 70 -0.17 15.23 0.73
CA CYS A 70 0.58 15.40 -0.51
C CYS A 70 0.59 16.86 -0.97
N SER A 71 -0.56 17.55 -0.90
CA SER A 71 -0.64 18.97 -1.27
C SER A 71 0.18 19.86 -0.32
N ALA A 72 0.14 19.59 0.99
CA ALA A 72 0.94 20.32 1.96
C ALA A 72 2.45 20.11 1.74
N ILE A 73 2.87 18.86 1.52
CA ILE A 73 4.27 18.52 1.24
C ILE A 73 4.76 19.22 -0.03
N ASP A 74 3.96 19.21 -1.10
CA ASP A 74 4.35 19.88 -2.35
C ASP A 74 4.50 21.39 -2.16
N ARG A 75 3.56 22.04 -1.46
CA ARG A 75 3.65 23.48 -1.16
C ARG A 75 4.88 23.81 -0.32
N ILE A 76 5.17 23.03 0.72
CA ILE A 76 6.34 23.22 1.57
C ILE A 76 7.62 23.06 0.74
N LYS A 77 7.68 22.04 -0.12
CA LYS A 77 8.81 21.84 -1.06
C LYS A 77 9.00 23.07 -1.94
N GLN A 78 7.94 23.59 -2.58
CA GLN A 78 8.05 24.78 -3.43
C GLN A 78 8.54 26.00 -2.65
N MET A 79 8.02 26.23 -1.43
CA MET A 79 8.46 27.34 -0.57
C MET A 79 9.93 27.19 -0.14
N ALA A 80 10.38 25.97 0.16
CA ALA A 80 11.76 25.69 0.52
C ALA A 80 12.70 25.94 -0.67
N LEU A 81 12.33 25.47 -1.87
CA LEU A 81 13.10 25.68 -3.10
C LEU A 81 13.16 27.15 -3.52
N ALA A 82 12.12 27.94 -3.21
CA ALA A 82 12.09 29.37 -3.49
C ALA A 82 12.89 30.22 -2.49
N ASN A 83 13.40 29.63 -1.40
CA ASN A 83 14.10 30.35 -0.34
C ASN A 83 15.59 29.99 -0.30
N PRO A 84 16.49 30.87 -0.81
CA PRO A 84 17.93 30.62 -0.82
C PRO A 84 18.54 30.39 0.56
N ALA A 85 18.01 31.02 1.62
CA ALA A 85 18.52 30.80 2.97
C ALA A 85 18.21 29.38 3.50
N VAL A 86 17.04 28.84 3.14
CA VAL A 86 16.68 27.46 3.45
C VAL A 86 17.52 26.48 2.62
N LEU A 87 17.72 26.76 1.32
CA LEU A 87 18.60 25.96 0.47
C LEU A 87 20.05 25.94 0.97
N ALA A 88 20.57 27.08 1.40
CA ALA A 88 21.91 27.18 1.98
C ALA A 88 22.04 26.32 3.24
N ARG A 89 21.05 26.38 4.14
CA ARG A 89 21.01 25.55 5.35
C ARG A 89 20.91 24.06 5.07
N LEU A 90 20.28 23.69 3.95
CA LEU A 90 20.20 22.30 3.48
C LEU A 90 21.42 21.88 2.64
N HIS A 91 22.44 22.74 2.48
CA HIS A 91 23.60 22.51 1.63
C HIS A 91 23.27 22.19 0.17
N LEU A 92 22.20 22.81 -0.35
CA LEU A 92 21.72 22.65 -1.72
C LEU A 92 22.17 23.80 -2.64
N LEU A 93 22.97 24.73 -2.13
CA LEU A 93 23.64 25.74 -2.94
C LEU A 93 25.08 25.32 -3.20
N PRO A 94 25.64 25.61 -4.39
CA PRO A 94 27.06 25.37 -4.66
C PRO A 94 27.94 26.13 -3.66
N ALA A 95 29.06 25.49 -3.30
CA ALA A 95 30.06 26.01 -2.36
C ALA A 95 30.80 27.23 -2.90
#